data_AF-A0A495ABG2-F1
#
_entry.id   AF-A0A495ABG2-F1
#
_cell.length_a   1.000
_cell.length_b   1.000
_cell.length_c   1.000
_cell.angle_alpha   90.00
_cell.angle_beta   90.00
_cell.angle_gamma   90.00
#
_symmetry.space_group_name_H-M   'P 1'
#
loop_
_entity.id
_entity.type
_entity.pdbx_description
1 polymer ?
#
loop_
_entity_poly.entity_id
_entity_poly.type
_entity_poly.pdbx_seq_one_letter_code
_entity_poly.pdbx_strand_id
1 'polypeptide(L)'
;MFLSQLDWQLMHTVPERFGVAVDYPGGTAGLASKLQEYRKKMTDGQRQLPEQTRVEGNRGQAPAVYRWDWGPARKRHASRVISIYDTPGEAVATLQRTTELGHLRAADAVVLVIDPFSLSENRELAREKGIDPGSETLANDVLDGLIGSLRYDDQNVGKGKLLTTPLAIAVTKMDAFWSQFPEGSPLRTTGEAVPYFDEEDSKSVHDFVLSQLQAWGGANLTNKIAANFKTFRYFAVSALGDEPSYRDGRLTGTVSPTRVVDPVLWILSGDRKFLPTDSSQSGS
;
A
#
# COMPACT_ATOMS: atom_id res chain seq x y z
N MET A 1 7.69 0.69 -7.63
CA MET A 1 8.33 -0.39 -6.84
C MET A 1 7.36 -1.13 -5.93
N PHE A 2 6.71 -0.45 -4.99
CA PHE A 2 5.74 -1.08 -4.08
C PHE A 2 4.68 -1.89 -4.84
N LEU A 3 3.96 -1.26 -5.77
CA LEU A 3 2.87 -1.89 -6.50
C LEU A 3 3.30 -3.08 -7.35
N SER A 4 4.52 -3.06 -7.92
CA SER A 4 5.06 -4.20 -8.70
C SER A 4 5.46 -5.39 -7.81
N GLN A 5 5.82 -5.14 -6.55
CA GLN A 5 6.10 -6.21 -5.60
C GLN A 5 4.80 -6.77 -5.03
N LEU A 6 3.82 -5.91 -4.78
CA LEU A 6 2.48 -6.29 -4.37
C LEU A 6 1.83 -7.21 -5.40
N ASP A 7 1.83 -6.80 -6.69
CA ASP A 7 1.35 -7.60 -7.81
C ASP A 7 1.93 -9.01 -7.83
N TRP A 8 3.25 -9.12 -7.73
CA TRP A 8 3.89 -10.44 -7.74
C TRP A 8 3.57 -11.28 -6.50
N GLN A 9 3.58 -10.69 -5.30
CA GLN A 9 3.25 -11.44 -4.09
C GLN A 9 1.80 -11.91 -4.11
N LEU A 10 0.86 -11.10 -4.61
CA LEU A 10 -0.53 -11.50 -4.83
C LEU A 10 -0.66 -12.69 -5.79
N MET A 11 0.21 -12.78 -6.79
CA MET A 11 0.18 -13.84 -7.80
C MET A 11 0.94 -15.12 -7.41
N HIS A 12 1.91 -15.03 -6.50
CA HIS A 12 2.85 -16.16 -6.24
C HIS A 12 2.91 -16.58 -4.77
N THR A 13 2.94 -15.64 -3.83
CA THR A 13 3.15 -15.94 -2.41
C THR A 13 1.84 -16.08 -1.66
N VAL A 14 0.90 -15.17 -1.91
CA VAL A 14 -0.43 -15.15 -1.28
C VAL A 14 -1.25 -16.40 -1.65
N PRO A 15 -1.29 -16.89 -2.91
CA PRO A 15 -2.07 -18.08 -3.24
C PRO A 15 -1.60 -19.32 -2.49
N GLU A 16 -0.28 -19.49 -2.36
CA GLU A 16 0.34 -20.56 -1.58
C GLU A 16 0.00 -20.44 -0.09
N ARG A 17 0.16 -19.23 0.48
CA ARG A 17 -0.11 -18.96 1.91
C ARG A 17 -1.55 -19.27 2.31
N PHE A 18 -2.53 -18.92 1.47
CA PHE A 18 -3.95 -19.03 1.81
C PHE A 18 -4.64 -20.25 1.17
N GLY A 19 -3.92 -21.05 0.38
CA GLY A 19 -4.49 -22.22 -0.30
C GLY A 19 -5.57 -21.85 -1.34
N VAL A 20 -5.34 -20.77 -2.07
CA VAL A 20 -6.28 -20.22 -3.06
C VAL A 20 -5.64 -20.16 -4.44
N ALA A 21 -6.45 -19.94 -5.48
CA ALA A 21 -5.93 -19.63 -6.81
C ALA A 21 -6.14 -18.14 -7.10
N VAL A 22 -5.13 -17.51 -7.70
CA VAL A 22 -5.21 -16.11 -8.17
C VAL A 22 -4.75 -16.04 -9.62
N ASP A 23 -5.55 -15.39 -10.46
CA ASP A 23 -5.20 -15.11 -11.85
C ASP A 23 -5.57 -13.68 -12.28
N TYR A 24 -5.14 -13.30 -13.49
CA TYR A 24 -5.61 -12.08 -14.14
C TYR A 24 -6.79 -12.41 -15.06
N PRO A 25 -8.05 -12.12 -14.67
CA PRO A 25 -9.20 -12.37 -15.52
C PRO A 25 -9.11 -11.50 -16.77
N GLY A 26 -8.98 -12.13 -17.94
CA GLY A 26 -8.83 -11.42 -19.21
C GLY A 26 -7.38 -11.04 -19.58
N GLY A 27 -6.39 -11.49 -18.81
CA GLY A 27 -4.96 -11.31 -19.11
C GLY A 27 -4.32 -10.09 -18.46
N THR A 28 -3.06 -9.81 -18.82
CA THR A 28 -2.20 -8.83 -18.13
C THR A 28 -2.20 -7.43 -18.75
N ALA A 29 -3.16 -7.10 -19.63
CA ALA A 29 -3.18 -5.79 -20.29
C ALA A 29 -3.25 -4.61 -19.30
N GLY A 30 -2.69 -3.46 -19.68
CA GLY A 30 -2.74 -2.24 -18.86
C GLY A 30 -1.76 -2.25 -17.69
N LEU A 31 -2.23 -1.92 -16.48
CA LEU A 31 -1.38 -1.78 -15.30
C LEU A 31 -0.63 -3.06 -14.95
N ALA A 32 -1.26 -4.24 -15.03
CA ALA A 32 -0.60 -5.52 -14.72
C ALA A 32 0.68 -5.76 -15.54
N SER A 33 0.63 -5.55 -16.87
CA SER A 33 1.82 -5.68 -17.74
C SER A 33 2.92 -4.70 -17.35
N LYS A 34 2.57 -3.47 -16.99
CA LYS A 34 3.54 -2.45 -16.58
C LYS A 34 4.23 -2.82 -15.26
N LEU A 35 3.47 -3.39 -14.32
CA LEU A 35 4.00 -3.88 -13.04
C LEU A 35 4.97 -5.05 -13.24
N GLN A 36 4.63 -5.98 -14.14
CA GLN A 36 5.51 -7.08 -14.51
C GLN A 36 6.80 -6.58 -15.18
N GLU A 37 6.71 -5.59 -16.07
CA GLU A 37 7.89 -4.98 -16.69
C GLU A 37 8.79 -4.32 -15.63
N TYR A 38 8.21 -3.54 -14.71
CA TYR A 38 8.95 -2.94 -13.60
C TYR A 38 9.65 -3.98 -12.73
N ARG A 39 9.00 -5.11 -12.47
CA ARG A 39 9.63 -6.22 -11.75
C ARG A 39 10.82 -6.79 -12.53
N LYS A 40 10.68 -7.04 -13.83
CA LYS A 40 11.78 -7.56 -14.67
C LYS A 40 12.99 -6.61 -14.64
N LYS A 41 12.78 -5.29 -14.72
CA LYS A 41 13.86 -4.29 -14.62
C LYS A 41 14.63 -4.38 -13.28
N MET A 42 13.94 -4.72 -12.19
CA MET A 42 14.58 -4.90 -10.89
C MET A 42 15.29 -6.26 -10.77
N THR A 43 14.70 -7.34 -11.29
CA THR A 43 15.09 -8.72 -10.97
C THR A 43 15.91 -9.44 -12.06
N ASP A 44 15.68 -9.15 -13.35
CA ASP A 44 16.30 -9.85 -14.49
C ASP A 44 17.67 -9.26 -14.88
N GLY A 45 18.49 -8.92 -13.89
CA GLY A 45 19.89 -8.49 -14.09
C GLY A 45 20.10 -7.01 -14.43
N GLN A 46 19.06 -6.26 -14.81
CA GLN A 46 19.17 -4.81 -15.00
C GLN A 46 19.44 -4.08 -13.67
N ARG A 47 18.87 -4.57 -12.56
CA ARG A 47 19.04 -4.02 -11.19
C ARG A 47 18.73 -2.52 -11.12
N GLN A 48 17.82 -2.05 -11.97
CA GLN A 48 17.44 -0.64 -12.07
C GLN A 48 16.16 -0.38 -11.29
N LEU A 49 16.11 0.76 -10.59
CA LEU A 49 14.89 1.23 -9.96
C LEU A 49 13.93 1.80 -11.03
N PRO A 50 12.64 1.44 -11.01
CA PRO A 50 11.63 2.07 -11.86
C PRO A 50 11.52 3.58 -11.61
N GLU A 51 11.26 4.35 -12.66
CA GLU A 51 10.96 5.78 -12.54
C GLU A 51 9.67 6.04 -11.73
N GLN A 52 9.55 7.23 -11.14
CA GLN A 52 8.31 7.68 -10.50
C GLN A 52 7.16 7.80 -11.51
N THR A 53 5.94 7.54 -11.04
CA THR A 53 4.73 7.66 -11.85
C THR A 53 4.51 9.13 -12.25
N ARG A 54 4.67 9.45 -13.54
CA ARG A 54 4.44 10.80 -14.09
C ARG A 54 2.95 11.06 -14.35
N VAL A 55 2.55 12.33 -14.25
CA VAL A 55 1.17 12.81 -14.49
C VAL A 55 0.78 12.73 -15.97
N GLU A 56 1.74 12.79 -16.89
CA GLU A 56 1.47 12.71 -18.34
C GLU A 56 1.01 11.31 -18.75
N GLY A 57 -0.29 11.18 -19.02
CA GLY A 57 -0.87 10.01 -19.70
C GLY A 57 -1.97 9.25 -18.95
N ASN A 58 -2.38 9.68 -17.74
CA ASN A 58 -3.34 8.92 -16.94
C ASN A 58 -4.82 9.06 -17.37
N ARG A 59 -5.08 9.40 -18.65
CA ARG A 59 -6.41 9.27 -19.23
C ARG A 59 -6.69 7.78 -19.45
N GLY A 60 -7.29 7.13 -18.45
CA GLY A 60 -7.89 5.80 -18.61
C GLY A 60 -6.92 4.62 -18.57
N GLN A 61 -5.89 4.65 -17.72
CA GLN A 61 -5.11 3.43 -17.47
C GLN A 61 -6.02 2.34 -16.87
N ALA A 62 -6.13 1.20 -17.55
CA ALA A 62 -6.90 0.07 -17.05
C ALA A 62 -6.31 -0.45 -15.72
N PRO A 63 -7.16 -0.78 -14.72
CA PRO A 63 -6.69 -1.28 -13.43
C PRO A 63 -5.99 -2.63 -13.58
N ALA A 64 -5.19 -2.98 -12.57
CA ALA A 64 -4.76 -4.36 -12.40
C ALA A 64 -5.91 -5.14 -11.76
N VAL A 65 -6.43 -6.13 -12.48
CA VAL A 65 -7.57 -6.93 -12.03
C VAL A 65 -7.08 -8.32 -11.66
N TYR A 66 -7.48 -8.79 -10.48
CA TYR A 66 -7.13 -10.10 -9.95
C TYR A 66 -8.42 -10.85 -9.65
N ARG A 67 -8.53 -12.11 -10.08
CA ARG A 67 -9.59 -13.01 -9.63
C ARG A 67 -9.03 -13.92 -8.55
N TRP A 68 -9.73 -13.98 -7.44
CA TRP A 68 -9.41 -14.80 -6.29
C TRP A 68 -10.45 -15.92 -6.18
N ASP A 69 -9.99 -17.17 -6.28
CA ASP A 69 -10.85 -18.35 -6.34
C ASP A 69 -10.63 -19.26 -5.13
N TRP A 70 -11.71 -19.59 -4.42
CA TRP A 70 -11.71 -20.53 -3.29
C TRP A 70 -12.22 -21.91 -3.74
N GLY A 71 -11.37 -22.94 -3.59
CA GLY A 71 -11.72 -24.35 -3.78
C GLY A 71 -10.99 -25.03 -4.94
N PRO A 72 -10.99 -26.38 -5.00
CA PRO A 72 -10.38 -27.10 -6.11
C PRO A 72 -11.13 -26.81 -7.41
N ALA A 73 -10.41 -26.64 -8.52
CA ALA A 73 -10.90 -26.21 -9.83
C ALA A 73 -12.18 -26.91 -10.37
N ARG A 74 -12.61 -28.03 -9.78
CA ARG A 74 -13.76 -28.85 -10.19
C ARG A 74 -15.06 -28.68 -9.39
N LYS A 75 -15.13 -27.89 -8.29
CA LYS A 75 -16.40 -27.67 -7.55
C LYS A 75 -16.74 -26.19 -7.41
N ARG A 76 -18.06 -25.92 -7.39
CA ARG A 76 -18.73 -24.60 -7.41
C ARG A 76 -17.89 -23.51 -6.73
N HIS A 77 -17.28 -22.68 -7.56
CA HIS A 77 -16.30 -21.67 -7.21
C HIS A 77 -17.01 -20.51 -6.50
N ALA A 78 -16.56 -20.16 -5.30
CA ALA A 78 -16.67 -18.78 -4.87
C ALA A 78 -15.47 -18.07 -5.52
N SER A 79 -15.75 -17.00 -6.27
CA SER A 79 -14.72 -16.18 -6.90
C SER A 79 -14.98 -14.73 -6.54
N ARG A 80 -13.93 -13.96 -6.27
CA ARG A 80 -14.01 -12.52 -6.09
C ARG A 80 -13.02 -11.82 -6.98
N VAL A 81 -13.35 -10.59 -7.34
CA VAL A 81 -12.50 -9.76 -8.19
C VAL A 81 -11.99 -8.59 -7.36
N ILE A 82 -10.68 -8.36 -7.41
CA ILE A 82 -10.02 -7.18 -6.86
C ILE A 82 -9.53 -6.35 -8.04
N SER A 83 -9.87 -5.06 -8.05
CA SER A 83 -9.38 -4.10 -9.05
C SER A 83 -8.53 -3.04 -8.36
N ILE A 84 -7.25 -2.95 -8.73
CA ILE A 84 -6.32 -1.97 -8.18
C ILE A 84 -6.06 -0.87 -9.22
N TYR A 85 -6.29 0.38 -8.81
CA TYR A 85 -6.01 1.57 -9.60
C TYR A 85 -4.75 2.26 -9.06
N ASP A 86 -3.83 2.64 -9.93
CA ASP A 86 -2.67 3.47 -9.57
C ASP A 86 -2.97 4.93 -9.90
N THR A 87 -3.05 5.78 -8.87
CA THR A 87 -3.36 7.20 -9.02
C THR A 87 -2.18 8.03 -8.50
N PRO A 88 -1.55 8.87 -9.33
CA PRO A 88 -0.47 9.77 -8.89
C PRO A 88 -0.93 10.71 -7.77
N GLY A 89 -0.10 10.89 -6.76
CA GLY A 89 -0.42 11.78 -5.63
C GLY A 89 -0.72 13.22 -6.07
N GLU A 90 0.05 13.79 -7.00
CA GLU A 90 -0.17 15.15 -7.50
C GLU A 90 -1.56 15.36 -8.13
N ALA A 91 -2.07 14.34 -8.81
CA ALA A 91 -3.42 14.36 -9.36
C ALA A 91 -4.49 14.36 -8.25
N VAL A 92 -4.22 13.65 -7.14
CA VAL A 92 -5.09 13.64 -5.96
C VAL A 92 -5.02 14.98 -5.21
N ALA A 93 -3.84 15.56 -5.04
CA ALA A 93 -3.65 16.83 -4.33
C ALA A 93 -4.41 18.00 -4.99
N THR A 94 -4.58 17.96 -6.30
CA THR A 94 -5.25 19.00 -7.09
C THR A 94 -6.77 18.78 -7.25
N LEU A 95 -7.33 17.74 -6.63
CA LEU A 95 -8.71 17.23 -6.82
C LEU A 95 -9.86 18.19 -6.50
N GLN A 96 -9.60 19.38 -5.99
CA GLN A 96 -10.67 20.39 -5.87
C GLN A 96 -11.29 20.76 -7.24
N ARG A 97 -10.74 20.29 -8.39
CA ARG A 97 -11.14 20.76 -9.73
C ARG A 97 -11.46 19.71 -10.81
N THR A 98 -11.36 18.39 -10.59
CA THR A 98 -11.42 17.44 -11.72
C THR A 98 -12.37 16.26 -11.51
N THR A 99 -13.33 16.09 -12.43
CA THR A 99 -14.28 14.96 -12.57
C THR A 99 -13.59 13.60 -12.86
N GLU A 100 -12.26 13.58 -12.99
CA GLU A 100 -11.48 12.52 -13.65
C GLU A 100 -11.08 11.33 -12.75
N LEU A 101 -11.39 11.32 -11.45
CA LEU A 101 -11.08 10.19 -10.54
C LEU A 101 -12.33 9.48 -10.01
N GLY A 102 -13.27 9.16 -10.89
CA GLY A 102 -14.50 8.44 -10.53
C GLY A 102 -14.26 7.11 -9.80
N HIS A 103 -13.14 6.43 -10.07
CA HIS A 103 -12.75 5.20 -9.36
C HIS A 103 -12.41 5.42 -7.89
N LEU A 104 -11.85 6.57 -7.52
CA LEU A 104 -11.52 6.86 -6.12
C LEU A 104 -12.79 7.06 -5.28
N ARG A 105 -13.85 7.59 -5.89
CA ARG A 105 -15.14 7.81 -5.25
C ARG A 105 -15.89 6.50 -4.99
N ALA A 106 -15.79 5.55 -5.92
CA ALA A 106 -16.39 4.22 -5.82
C ALA A 106 -15.48 3.18 -5.12
N ALA A 107 -14.40 3.61 -4.47
CA ALA A 107 -13.43 2.69 -3.88
C ALA A 107 -13.98 2.03 -2.61
N ASP A 108 -13.95 0.69 -2.55
CA ASP A 108 -14.30 -0.08 -1.35
C ASP A 108 -13.30 0.14 -0.20
N ALA A 109 -12.04 0.45 -0.53
CA ALA A 109 -10.96 0.77 0.40
C ALA A 109 -9.85 1.56 -0.31
N VAL A 110 -8.99 2.23 0.47
CA VAL A 110 -7.88 3.02 -0.06
C VAL A 110 -6.56 2.60 0.58
N VAL A 111 -5.51 2.49 -0.24
CA VAL A 111 -4.13 2.37 0.23
C VAL A 111 -3.41 3.70 -0.03
N LEU A 112 -3.12 4.45 1.03
CA LEU A 112 -2.31 5.66 0.97
C LEU A 112 -0.83 5.29 1.16
N VAL A 113 -0.04 5.53 0.12
CA VAL A 113 1.41 5.27 0.14
C VAL A 113 2.15 6.52 0.61
N ILE A 114 2.98 6.37 1.65
CA ILE A 114 3.82 7.44 2.19
C ILE A 114 5.28 7.10 1.90
N ASP A 115 6.03 8.08 1.39
CA ASP A 115 7.49 8.04 1.35
C ASP A 115 8.04 8.70 2.64
N PRO A 116 8.73 7.98 3.52
CA PRO A 116 9.24 8.56 4.76
C PRO A 116 10.22 9.71 4.51
N PHE A 117 10.89 9.77 3.36
CA PHE A 117 11.80 10.87 3.00
C PHE A 117 11.09 12.18 2.69
N SER A 118 9.78 12.17 2.41
CA SER A 118 9.03 13.41 2.18
C SER A 118 8.67 14.14 3.47
N LEU A 119 8.73 13.44 4.62
CA LEU A 119 8.40 13.99 5.94
C LEU A 119 9.49 14.92 6.46
N SER A 120 9.10 16.00 7.16
CA SER A 120 9.97 17.13 7.51
C SER A 120 11.31 16.70 8.14
N GLU A 121 11.28 15.81 9.12
CA GLU A 121 12.47 15.42 9.89
C GLU A 121 13.42 14.49 9.11
N ASN A 122 12.95 13.91 8.01
CA ASN A 122 13.76 13.00 7.18
C ASN A 122 14.32 13.68 5.91
N ARG A 123 13.99 14.96 5.67
CA ARG A 123 14.36 15.65 4.42
C ARG A 123 15.87 15.86 4.31
N GLU A 124 16.56 16.07 5.43
CA GLU A 124 18.03 16.17 5.43
C GLU A 124 18.67 14.84 5.03
N LEU A 125 18.25 13.74 5.67
CA LEU A 125 18.66 12.38 5.32
C LEU A 125 18.37 12.04 3.85
N ALA A 126 17.23 12.49 3.32
CA ALA A 126 16.89 12.34 1.91
C ALA A 126 17.94 13.00 1.00
N ARG A 127 18.30 14.25 1.28
CA ARG A 127 19.32 15.00 0.50
C ARG A 127 20.69 14.35 0.58
N GLU A 128 21.10 13.89 1.76
CA GLU A 128 22.37 13.16 1.94
C GLU A 128 22.41 11.90 1.06
N LYS A 129 21.29 11.19 0.97
CA LYS A 129 21.12 10.00 0.13
C LYS A 129 20.88 10.32 -1.36
N GLY A 130 20.82 11.60 -1.73
CA GLY A 130 20.59 12.05 -3.12
C GLY A 130 19.16 11.86 -3.60
N ILE A 131 18.21 11.75 -2.68
CA ILE A 131 16.77 11.67 -2.96
C ILE A 131 16.21 13.10 -2.96
N ASP A 132 15.40 13.43 -3.96
CA ASP A 132 14.57 14.64 -3.91
C ASP A 132 13.37 14.37 -2.98
N PRO A 133 13.27 15.04 -1.81
CA PRO A 133 12.17 14.82 -0.88
C PRO A 133 10.84 15.46 -1.36
N GLY A 134 10.83 16.14 -2.52
CA GLY A 134 9.63 16.74 -3.12
C GLY A 134 9.03 17.86 -2.27
N SER A 135 7.77 18.21 -2.54
CA SER A 135 7.04 19.21 -1.72
C SER A 135 6.68 18.64 -0.35
N GLU A 136 6.96 19.43 0.69
CA GLU A 136 6.65 19.09 2.09
C GLU A 136 5.13 19.04 2.36
N THR A 137 4.34 19.81 1.60
CA THR A 137 2.88 19.84 1.78
C THR A 137 2.18 18.70 1.06
N LEU A 138 2.84 18.05 0.08
CA LEU A 138 2.18 17.12 -0.84
C LEU A 138 1.42 16.00 -0.12
N ALA A 139 2.00 15.41 0.93
CA ALA A 139 1.31 14.35 1.69
C ALA A 139 0.00 14.85 2.33
N ASN A 140 -0.01 16.07 2.87
CA ASN A 140 -1.20 16.68 3.46
C ASN A 140 -2.21 17.09 2.36
N ASP A 141 -1.72 17.63 1.24
CA ASP A 141 -2.55 18.05 0.12
C ASP A 141 -3.24 16.83 -0.54
N VAL A 142 -2.51 15.71 -0.70
CA VAL A 142 -3.05 14.42 -1.15
C VAL A 142 -4.13 13.94 -0.20
N LEU A 143 -3.88 13.99 1.11
CA LEU A 143 -4.87 13.56 2.10
C LEU A 143 -6.12 14.45 2.07
N ASP A 144 -5.98 15.76 1.88
CA ASP A 144 -7.10 16.68 1.70
C ASP A 144 -7.92 16.38 0.44
N GLY A 145 -7.24 16.16 -0.69
CA GLY A 145 -7.88 15.78 -1.94
C GLY A 145 -8.62 14.45 -1.82
N LEU A 146 -8.01 13.47 -1.14
CA LEU A 146 -8.63 12.17 -0.85
C LEU A 146 -9.89 12.33 0.00
N ILE A 147 -9.79 13.03 1.14
CA ILE A 147 -10.94 13.27 2.03
C ILE A 147 -12.06 13.98 1.27
N GLY A 148 -11.72 15.02 0.49
CA GLY A 148 -12.67 15.74 -0.34
C GLY A 148 -13.38 14.85 -1.35
N SER A 149 -12.65 13.96 -2.02
CA SER A 149 -13.19 13.02 -3.00
C SER A 149 -14.14 11.99 -2.36
N LEU A 150 -13.73 11.37 -1.24
CA LEU A 150 -14.53 10.35 -0.56
C LEU A 150 -15.81 10.93 0.08
N ARG A 151 -15.76 12.17 0.59
CA ARG A 151 -16.93 12.83 1.18
C ARG A 151 -18.00 13.23 0.16
N TYR A 152 -17.64 13.37 -1.12
CA TYR A 152 -18.58 13.80 -2.16
C TYR A 152 -19.68 12.76 -2.42
N ASP A 153 -19.33 11.46 -2.35
CA ASP A 153 -20.25 10.35 -2.60
C ASP A 153 -20.99 9.89 -1.34
N ASP A 154 -20.44 10.16 -0.15
CA ASP A 154 -21.09 9.83 1.12
C ASP A 154 -22.16 10.88 1.49
N GLN A 155 -23.20 10.97 0.65
CA GLN A 155 -24.38 11.84 0.80
C GLN A 155 -25.13 11.61 2.14
N ASN A 156 -24.79 10.55 2.90
CA ASN A 156 -25.34 10.21 4.21
C ASN A 156 -24.39 10.50 5.40
N VAL A 157 -23.14 10.85 5.13
CA VAL A 157 -22.21 11.37 6.13
C VAL A 157 -22.42 12.87 6.23
N GLY A 158 -23.42 13.25 7.05
CA GLY A 158 -23.59 14.63 7.49
C GLY A 158 -22.27 15.22 7.97
N LYS A 159 -22.10 16.54 7.77
CA LYS A 159 -20.93 17.30 8.23
C LYS A 159 -20.51 16.85 9.63
N GLY A 160 -19.29 16.34 9.77
CA GLY A 160 -18.72 15.89 11.05
C GLY A 160 -18.71 14.37 11.30
N LYS A 161 -19.23 13.53 10.41
CA LYS A 161 -19.07 12.07 10.51
C LYS A 161 -17.73 11.60 9.91
N LEU A 162 -17.17 10.55 10.49
CA LEU A 162 -15.97 9.87 9.99
C LEU A 162 -16.29 9.07 8.72
N LEU A 163 -15.35 9.05 7.78
CA LEU A 163 -15.39 8.24 6.55
C LEU A 163 -15.39 6.76 6.91
N THR A 164 -16.26 6.00 6.25
CA THR A 164 -16.41 4.55 6.48
C THR A 164 -15.53 3.71 5.57
N THR A 165 -15.05 4.26 4.45
CA THR A 165 -14.04 3.64 3.58
C THR A 165 -12.78 3.34 4.38
N PRO A 166 -12.35 2.07 4.51
CA PRO A 166 -11.12 1.71 5.20
C PRO A 166 -9.90 2.33 4.53
N LEU A 167 -8.97 2.84 5.35
CA LEU A 167 -7.72 3.43 4.90
C LEU A 167 -6.51 2.65 5.41
N ALA A 168 -5.80 1.97 4.51
CA ALA A 168 -4.50 1.39 4.82
C ALA A 168 -3.41 2.42 4.49
N ILE A 169 -2.53 2.71 5.44
CA ILE A 169 -1.41 3.64 5.23
C ILE A 169 -0.13 2.83 5.16
N ALA A 170 0.48 2.76 3.97
CA ALA A 170 1.72 2.04 3.72
C ALA A 170 2.90 3.00 3.70
N VAL A 171 3.68 3.03 4.78
CA VAL A 171 4.96 3.74 4.83
C VAL A 171 5.98 2.87 4.11
N THR A 172 6.47 3.35 2.97
CA THR A 172 7.36 2.62 2.06
C THR A 172 8.83 2.92 2.32
N LYS A 173 9.73 2.33 1.52
CA LYS A 173 11.20 2.54 1.60
C LYS A 173 11.75 2.41 3.01
N MET A 174 11.06 1.60 3.79
CA MET A 174 11.36 1.47 5.19
C MET A 174 12.82 0.96 5.30
N ASP A 175 13.32 0.19 4.31
CA ASP A 175 14.70 -0.35 4.20
C ASP A 175 15.81 0.64 4.49
N ALA A 176 15.62 1.92 4.17
CA ALA A 176 16.59 2.96 4.47
C ALA A 176 16.69 3.32 5.97
N PHE A 177 15.77 2.84 6.80
CA PHE A 177 15.62 3.18 8.21
C PHE A 177 15.86 1.97 9.12
N TRP A 178 16.21 0.78 8.59
CA TRP A 178 16.36 -0.45 9.40
C TRP A 178 17.24 -0.18 10.59
N SER A 179 18.44 0.36 10.35
CA SER A 179 19.49 0.66 11.32
C SER A 179 19.03 1.53 12.50
N GLN A 180 17.94 2.29 12.35
CA GLN A 180 17.39 3.15 13.40
C GLN A 180 16.49 2.40 14.38
N PHE A 181 16.01 1.21 14.01
CA PHE A 181 15.12 0.41 14.85
C PHE A 181 15.91 -0.63 15.67
N PRO A 182 15.50 -0.91 16.91
CA PRO A 182 16.05 -2.03 17.67
C PRO A 182 15.88 -3.36 16.92
N GLU A 183 16.78 -4.33 17.13
CA GLU A 183 16.71 -5.65 16.48
C GLU A 183 15.39 -6.38 16.72
N GLY A 184 14.81 -6.25 17.92
CA GLY A 184 13.51 -6.82 18.29
C GLY A 184 12.28 -5.98 17.87
N SER A 185 12.44 -4.98 17.00
CA SER A 185 11.31 -4.20 16.51
C SER A 185 10.33 -5.07 15.70
N PRO A 186 9.00 -4.86 15.84
CA PRO A 186 7.99 -5.52 15.00
C PRO A 186 8.22 -5.38 13.48
N LEU A 187 8.99 -4.36 13.08
CA LEU A 187 9.34 -4.11 11.68
C LEU A 187 10.47 -4.99 11.15
N ARG A 188 11.33 -5.49 12.04
CA ARG A 188 12.46 -6.35 11.70
C ARG A 188 12.13 -7.83 11.92
N THR A 189 11.12 -8.15 12.72
CA THR A 189 10.58 -9.50 12.83
C THR A 189 9.64 -9.78 11.66
N THR A 190 9.96 -10.80 10.87
CA THR A 190 8.99 -11.36 9.93
C THR A 190 7.91 -12.05 10.74
N GLY A 191 6.66 -11.58 10.64
CA GLY A 191 5.52 -12.27 11.22
C GLY A 191 5.47 -13.72 10.76
N GLU A 192 4.91 -14.60 11.60
CA GLU A 192 4.81 -16.02 11.26
C GLU A 192 4.01 -16.21 9.97
N ALA A 193 4.43 -17.17 9.14
CA ALA A 193 3.76 -17.50 7.88
C ALA A 193 2.47 -18.31 8.15
N VAL A 194 1.50 -17.68 8.81
CA VAL A 194 0.21 -18.27 9.17
C VAL A 194 -0.79 -18.16 8.02
N PRO A 195 -1.70 -19.15 7.81
CA PRO A 195 -2.65 -19.17 6.70
C PRO A 195 -3.88 -18.24 6.93
N TYR A 196 -3.72 -17.23 7.77
CA TYR A 196 -4.71 -16.21 8.10
C TYR A 196 -4.04 -14.84 8.19
N PHE A 197 -4.83 -13.77 8.28
CA PHE A 197 -4.31 -12.44 8.59
C PHE A 197 -4.11 -12.29 10.10
N ASP A 198 -2.88 -12.05 10.52
CA ASP A 198 -2.52 -11.88 11.93
C ASP A 198 -2.83 -10.45 12.39
N GLU A 199 -3.97 -10.29 13.07
CA GLU A 199 -4.44 -9.00 13.58
C GLU A 199 -3.60 -8.49 14.76
N GLU A 200 -2.97 -9.37 15.54
CA GLU A 200 -2.15 -8.96 16.69
C GLU A 200 -0.82 -8.38 16.21
N ASP A 201 -0.11 -9.10 15.34
CA ASP A 201 1.10 -8.60 14.68
C ASP A 201 0.81 -7.28 13.92
N SER A 202 -0.30 -7.21 13.19
CA SER A 202 -0.70 -5.99 12.49
C SER A 202 -0.93 -4.80 13.45
N LYS A 203 -1.43 -5.02 14.66
CA LYS A 203 -1.61 -3.95 15.67
C LYS A 203 -0.27 -3.50 16.24
N SER A 204 0.63 -4.43 16.55
CA SER A 204 1.98 -4.09 17.01
C SER A 204 2.76 -3.26 15.99
N VAL A 205 2.65 -3.62 14.70
CA VAL A 205 3.22 -2.82 13.60
C VAL A 205 2.57 -1.44 13.53
N HIS A 206 1.25 -1.36 13.65
CA HIS A 206 0.52 -0.08 13.61
C HIS A 206 0.98 0.89 14.69
N ASP A 207 1.07 0.45 15.94
CA ASP A 207 1.48 1.30 17.05
C ASP A 207 2.92 1.79 16.88
N PHE A 208 3.82 0.89 16.43
CA PHE A 208 5.21 1.24 16.14
C PHE A 208 5.30 2.28 15.01
N VAL A 209 4.62 2.04 13.88
CA VAL A 209 4.67 2.94 12.72
C VAL A 209 4.03 4.29 13.04
N LEU A 210 2.95 4.33 13.83
CA LEU A 210 2.36 5.58 14.28
C LEU A 210 3.36 6.42 15.09
N SER A 211 4.06 5.79 16.04
CA SER A 211 5.10 6.46 16.82
C SER A 211 6.23 7.00 15.94
N GLN A 212 6.69 6.20 14.96
CA GLN A 212 7.74 6.64 14.04
C GLN A 212 7.29 7.76 13.10
N LEU A 213 6.07 7.70 12.57
CA LEU A 213 5.52 8.77 11.72
C LEU A 213 5.46 10.10 12.49
N GLN A 214 5.05 10.08 13.75
CA GLN A 214 5.04 11.28 14.59
C GLN A 214 6.46 11.81 14.82
N ALA A 215 7.42 10.93 15.12
CA ALA A 215 8.82 11.30 15.29
C ALA A 215 9.45 11.87 14.01
N TRP A 216 8.98 11.44 12.83
CA TRP A 216 9.43 11.95 11.53
C TRP A 216 8.73 13.23 11.08
N GLY A 217 7.91 13.87 11.94
CA GLY A 217 7.20 15.11 11.61
C GLY A 217 5.83 14.90 10.94
N GLY A 218 5.35 13.66 10.90
CA GLY A 218 4.04 13.27 10.36
C GLY A 218 2.86 13.51 11.30
N ALA A 219 3.03 14.22 12.43
CA ALA A 219 1.99 14.40 13.44
C ALA A 219 0.69 15.02 12.90
N ASN A 220 0.79 16.02 12.02
CA ASN A 220 -0.38 16.63 11.38
C ASN A 220 -1.14 15.61 10.52
N LEU A 221 -0.40 14.83 9.72
CA LEU A 221 -0.97 13.79 8.87
C LEU A 221 -1.70 12.72 9.70
N THR A 222 -1.07 12.22 10.77
CA THR A 222 -1.66 11.19 11.64
C THR A 222 -2.91 11.70 12.36
N ASN A 223 -2.86 12.92 12.89
CA ASN A 223 -4.01 13.54 13.57
C ASN A 223 -5.18 13.74 12.60
N LYS A 224 -4.89 14.14 11.36
CA LYS A 224 -5.89 14.35 10.32
C LYS A 224 -6.55 13.05 9.87
N ILE A 225 -5.78 11.97 9.75
CA ILE A 225 -6.32 10.62 9.47
C ILE A 225 -7.27 10.21 10.60
N ALA A 226 -6.82 10.28 11.85
CA ALA A 226 -7.64 9.90 13.01
C ALA A 226 -8.93 10.72 13.13
N ALA A 227 -8.89 12.00 12.76
CA ALA A 227 -10.05 12.88 12.78
C ALA A 227 -11.05 12.65 11.63
N ASN A 228 -10.67 11.92 10.57
CA ASN A 228 -11.49 11.78 9.36
C ASN A 228 -11.90 10.36 9.03
N PHE A 229 -11.17 9.33 9.46
CA PHE A 229 -11.43 7.94 9.09
C PHE A 229 -11.87 7.11 10.28
N LYS A 230 -12.93 6.32 10.11
CA LYS A 230 -13.45 5.41 11.14
C LYS A 230 -12.55 4.18 11.30
N THR A 231 -11.97 3.70 10.20
CA THR A 231 -11.19 2.48 10.16
C THR A 231 -9.93 2.73 9.36
N PHE A 232 -8.79 2.67 10.03
CA PHE A 232 -7.48 2.84 9.40
C PHE A 232 -6.42 1.99 10.10
N ARG A 233 -5.34 1.67 9.37
CA ARG A 233 -4.20 0.90 9.88
C ARG A 233 -2.91 1.40 9.25
N TYR A 234 -1.83 1.44 10.03
CA TYR A 234 -0.50 1.87 9.59
C TYR A 234 0.35 0.63 9.36
N PHE A 235 1.08 0.62 8.26
CA PHE A 235 1.96 -0.47 7.85
C PHE A 235 3.32 0.10 7.48
N ALA A 236 4.36 -0.67 7.74
CA ALA A 236 5.69 -0.44 7.21
C ALA A 236 5.97 -1.50 6.17
N VAL A 237 6.38 -1.05 4.98
CA VAL A 237 6.64 -1.95 3.86
C VAL A 237 8.00 -1.63 3.25
N SER A 238 8.72 -2.69 2.89
CA SER A 238 9.90 -2.56 2.02
C SER A 238 9.69 -3.39 0.78
N ALA A 239 9.72 -2.72 -0.37
CA ALA A 239 9.62 -3.37 -1.67
C ALA A 239 10.92 -4.11 -2.05
N LEU A 240 12.05 -3.69 -1.47
CA LEU A 240 13.37 -4.19 -1.87
C LEU A 240 14.00 -5.11 -0.82
N GLY A 241 13.62 -4.98 0.45
CA GLY A 241 14.23 -5.70 1.57
C GLY A 241 15.50 -5.02 2.09
N ASP A 242 16.35 -4.60 1.16
CA ASP A 242 17.60 -3.88 1.40
C ASP A 242 17.57 -2.48 0.80
N GLU A 243 18.32 -1.56 1.42
CA GLU A 243 18.44 -0.19 0.96
C GLU A 243 19.21 -0.13 -0.38
N PRO A 244 18.63 0.42 -1.46
CA PRO A 244 19.32 0.57 -2.74
C PRO A 244 20.29 1.76 -2.75
N SER A 245 21.16 1.84 -3.77
CA SER A 245 21.87 3.09 -4.07
C SER A 245 20.89 4.03 -4.76
N TYR A 246 20.33 4.97 -3.99
CA TYR A 246 19.41 5.99 -4.51
C TYR A 246 20.06 6.92 -5.52
N ARG A 247 21.34 7.28 -5.31
CA ARG A 247 22.11 8.13 -6.24
C ARG A 247 22.31 7.48 -7.60
N ASP A 248 22.61 6.18 -7.61
CA ASP A 248 22.89 5.45 -8.85
C ASP A 248 21.62 4.85 -9.48
N GLY A 249 20.51 4.84 -8.73
CA GLY A 249 19.26 4.20 -9.14
C GLY A 249 19.39 2.68 -9.27
N ARG A 250 20.21 2.03 -8.42
CA ARG A 250 20.55 0.60 -8.52
C ARG A 250 20.34 -0.18 -7.24
N LEU A 251 20.02 -1.47 -7.40
CA LEU A 251 20.00 -2.43 -6.29
C LEU A 251 21.43 -2.75 -5.82
N THR A 252 21.58 -2.81 -4.51
CA THR A 252 22.80 -3.20 -3.78
C THR A 252 22.80 -4.70 -3.46
N GLY A 253 21.62 -5.26 -3.18
CA GLY A 253 21.41 -6.67 -2.79
C GLY A 253 20.36 -7.40 -3.64
N THR A 254 19.91 -8.53 -3.12
CA THR A 254 18.81 -9.31 -3.70
C THR A 254 17.50 -8.74 -3.21
N VAL A 255 16.48 -8.71 -4.07
CA VAL A 255 15.16 -8.22 -3.68
C VAL A 255 14.50 -9.19 -2.72
N SER A 256 14.27 -8.77 -1.49
CA SER A 256 13.60 -9.54 -0.43
C SER A 256 12.48 -8.71 0.21
N PRO A 257 11.32 -8.55 -0.45
CA PRO A 257 10.30 -7.61 0.00
C PRO A 257 9.68 -8.05 1.33
N THR A 258 9.46 -7.08 2.22
CA THR A 258 8.93 -7.31 3.58
C THR A 258 7.58 -6.61 3.72
N ARG A 259 6.58 -7.37 4.20
CA ARG A 259 5.23 -6.88 4.57
C ARG A 259 4.45 -6.16 3.45
N VAL A 260 4.86 -6.33 2.19
CA VAL A 260 4.27 -5.62 1.04
C VAL A 260 2.79 -5.92 0.86
N VAL A 261 2.34 -7.13 1.17
CA VAL A 261 0.93 -7.55 1.06
C VAL A 261 0.07 -7.16 2.25
N ASP A 262 0.65 -6.87 3.42
CA ASP A 262 -0.07 -6.64 4.67
C ASP A 262 -1.19 -5.58 4.55
N PRO A 263 -0.98 -4.41 3.88
CA PRO A 263 -2.03 -3.41 3.70
C PRO A 263 -3.28 -3.95 2.98
N VAL A 264 -3.07 -4.77 1.95
CA VAL A 264 -4.16 -5.35 1.17
C VAL A 264 -4.81 -6.49 1.95
N LEU A 265 -4.02 -7.35 2.60
CA LEU A 265 -4.58 -8.44 3.41
C LEU A 265 -5.45 -7.90 4.56
N TRP A 266 -5.06 -6.81 5.21
CA TRP A 266 -5.87 -6.16 6.23
C TRP A 266 -7.21 -5.61 5.69
N ILE A 267 -7.20 -5.01 4.50
CA ILE A 267 -8.43 -4.58 3.84
C ILE A 267 -9.34 -5.79 3.59
N LEU A 268 -8.77 -6.86 3.04
CA LEU A 268 -9.51 -8.07 2.71
C LEU A 268 -10.01 -8.82 3.95
N SER A 269 -9.29 -8.79 5.07
CA SER A 269 -9.75 -9.40 6.33
C SER A 269 -10.94 -8.66 6.96
N GLY A 270 -11.15 -7.40 6.60
CA GLY A 270 -12.36 -6.64 6.96
C GLY A 270 -13.64 -7.24 6.38
N ASP A 271 -13.56 -7.92 5.24
CA ASP A 271 -14.64 -8.76 4.72
C ASP A 271 -14.43 -10.19 5.18
N ARG A 272 -15.15 -10.63 6.22
CA ARG A 272 -15.09 -12.00 6.78
C ARG A 272 -15.34 -13.12 5.78
N LYS A 273 -15.84 -12.80 4.58
CA LYS A 273 -16.06 -13.76 3.49
C LYS A 273 -14.90 -13.78 2.48
N PHE A 274 -13.81 -13.03 2.71
CA PHE A 274 -12.64 -12.96 1.83
C PHE A 274 -11.46 -13.70 2.44
N LEU A 275 -10.98 -13.30 3.62
CA LEU A 275 -9.86 -13.98 4.30
C LEU A 275 -10.32 -14.73 5.55
N PRO A 276 -9.70 -15.89 5.86
CA PRO A 276 -9.81 -16.49 7.18
C PRO A 276 -9.25 -15.52 8.24
N THR A 277 -10.00 -15.30 9.30
CA THR A 277 -9.53 -14.62 10.51
C THR A 277 -9.10 -15.67 11.53
N ASP A 278 -8.14 -15.34 12.40
CA ASP A 278 -7.79 -16.23 13.52
C ASP A 278 -9.04 -16.61 14.33
N SER A 279 -9.29 -17.92 14.44
CA SER A 279 -10.40 -18.49 15.20
C SER A 279 -10.37 -18.16 16.68
N SER A 280 -9.19 -17.81 17.23
CA SER A 280 -9.02 -17.42 18.65
C SER A 280 -9.77 -16.12 19.01
N GLN A 281 -10.03 -15.24 18.04
CA GLN A 281 -10.73 -13.95 18.26
C GLN A 281 -12.24 -14.01 18.01
N SER A 282 -12.78 -15.17 17.62
CA SER A 282 -14.23 -15.34 17.38
C SER A 282 -15.04 -15.69 18.63
N GLY A 283 -14.38 -15.81 19.79
CA GLY A 283 -14.98 -16.04 21.09
C GLY A 283 -14.63 -14.94 22.08
N SER A 284 -15.20 -13.75 21.92
CA SER A 284 -15.30 -12.71 22.95
C SER A 284 -16.56 -11.89 22.73
#